data_AF-A0A2V7SWN0-F1
#
_entry.id   AF-A0A2V7SWN0-F1
#
_cell.length_a   1.000
_cell.length_b   1.000
_cell.length_c   1.000
_cell.angle_alpha   90.00
_cell.angle_beta   90.00
_cell.angle_gamma   90.00
#
_symmetry.space_group_name_H-M   'P 1'
#
loop_
_entity.id
_entity.type
_entity.pdbx_description
1 polymer ?
#
loop_
_entity_poly.entity_id
_entity_poly.type
_entity_poly.pdbx_seq_one_letter_code
_entity_poly.pdbx_strand_id
1 'polypeptide(L)'
;MPTQSVPPAARRASYTRHLDRRPGAAPAIPAPPTAHSSETGRTYRLDRLIGKGGFGEVYLATPSPAQGFPDKVCIKISDRLSGWLREAYFAELLAREPRALRVYDRFADASSGAMRYYLAMEYAEHGDLGSWLEKVGAQSERFVRRELAAIAGALDALHRGHAMHRDLTPFNVFVCTGNQLKLGDFGIATHQLNPRGVTADAFNLFHVPNEIAWGRVRRWQKRDDVYQIGLLAAMLLRGDTTTVMRSKDVRTLPCSDHFKEVIHCCLGSRGKRYESARELIAALRKPPREPSLGRTDSLKGKRVSFTGFLVRPRADAIAAARKAGALVQSKPGPSTDILVRGRPNAQQIAGKDGGSKLIEVRRLAAQGIKVTVIGERQFWKLAAAKK
;
A
#
# COMPACT_ATOMS: atom_id res chain seq x y z
N MET A 1 78.11 29.66 13.06
CA MET A 1 77.41 29.82 11.76
C MET A 1 75.91 29.79 12.05
N PRO A 2 75.15 30.80 11.58
CA PRO A 2 74.57 31.86 12.42
C PRO A 2 73.05 31.69 12.61
N THR A 3 72.48 31.88 13.81
CA THR A 3 71.92 33.13 14.41
C THR A 3 70.88 33.88 13.56
N GLN A 4 69.63 33.89 14.01
CA GLN A 4 68.69 35.02 13.91
C GLN A 4 67.84 35.03 15.19
N SER A 5 68.20 35.73 16.27
CA SER A 5 68.10 37.18 16.54
C SER A 5 66.70 37.75 16.28
N VAL A 6 65.87 37.76 17.33
CA VAL A 6 64.62 38.51 17.43
C VAL A 6 64.95 39.92 17.90
N PRO A 7 64.53 41.00 17.22
CA PRO A 7 64.67 42.36 17.74
C PRO A 7 63.48 42.75 18.64
N PRO A 8 63.68 43.65 19.62
CA PRO A 8 62.71 43.93 20.67
C PRO A 8 61.76 45.09 20.36
N ALA A 9 60.80 45.23 21.28
CA ALA A 9 59.63 46.09 21.29
C ALA A 9 59.84 47.59 20.95
N ALA A 10 58.85 48.15 20.25
CA ALA A 10 58.55 49.57 20.28
C ALA A 10 57.24 49.82 21.04
N ARG A 11 57.35 50.43 22.23
CA ARG A 11 56.26 51.14 22.91
C ARG A 11 56.06 52.49 22.21
N ARG A 12 54.81 52.94 22.03
CA ARG A 12 54.25 54.17 22.65
C ARG A 12 52.85 54.54 22.13
N ALA A 13 52.09 55.11 23.08
CA ALA A 13 51.09 56.18 22.95
C ALA A 13 49.68 55.84 22.41
N SER A 14 48.78 55.56 23.36
CA SER A 14 47.53 56.30 23.65
C SER A 14 46.84 57.08 22.52
N TYR A 15 45.58 56.73 22.22
CA TYR A 15 44.46 57.68 22.16
C TYR A 15 43.13 56.90 22.23
N THR A 16 42.53 56.85 23.42
CA THR A 16 41.12 56.50 23.60
C THR A 16 40.27 57.61 23.00
N ARG A 17 39.74 57.42 21.79
CA ARG A 17 38.57 58.16 21.32
C ARG A 17 37.32 57.35 21.65
N HIS A 18 36.55 57.89 22.59
CA HIS A 18 35.13 57.60 22.72
C HIS A 18 34.46 57.81 21.36
N LEU A 19 33.95 56.74 20.77
CA LEU A 19 32.92 56.82 19.74
C LEU A 19 31.60 56.45 20.42
N ASP A 20 30.74 57.46 20.57
CA ASP A 20 29.35 57.33 20.94
C ASP A 20 28.66 56.29 20.04
N ARG A 21 28.44 55.09 20.59
CA ARG A 21 27.58 54.09 19.99
C ARG A 21 26.14 54.51 20.21
N ARG A 22 25.52 55.10 19.18
CA ARG A 22 24.06 55.10 19.07
C ARG A 22 23.55 53.65 19.17
N PRO A 23 22.46 53.35 19.88
CA PRO A 23 21.89 52.01 19.89
C PRO A 23 21.43 51.67 18.48
N GLY A 24 22.18 50.78 17.81
CA GLY A 24 21.81 50.24 16.52
C GLY A 24 20.54 49.42 16.66
N ALA A 25 19.56 49.69 15.79
CA ALA A 25 18.36 48.89 15.66
C ALA A 25 18.73 47.40 15.55
N ALA A 26 18.03 46.56 16.30
CA ALA A 26 18.18 45.11 16.21
C ALA A 26 18.01 44.67 14.75
N PRO A 27 18.84 43.73 14.24
CA PRO A 27 18.70 43.25 12.87
C PRO A 27 17.30 42.68 12.68
N ALA A 28 16.56 43.23 11.70
CA ALA A 28 15.24 42.74 11.34
C ALA A 28 15.35 41.27 10.94
N ILE A 29 14.62 40.41 11.64
CA ILE A 29 14.50 39.00 11.27
C ILE A 29 13.88 38.97 9.85
N PRO A 30 14.54 38.36 8.86
CA PRO A 30 14.00 38.32 7.50
C PRO A 30 12.62 37.66 7.54
N ALA A 31 11.65 38.30 6.88
CA ALA A 31 10.30 37.77 6.80
C ALA A 31 10.34 36.36 6.20
N PRO A 32 9.52 35.41 6.71
CA PRO A 32 9.46 34.07 6.17
C PRO A 32 9.07 34.11 4.69
N PRO A 33 9.66 33.23 3.85
CA PRO A 33 9.37 33.22 2.43
C PRO A 33 7.89 32.97 2.17
N THR A 34 7.37 33.57 1.11
CA THR A 34 5.97 33.46 0.71
C THR A 34 5.85 32.89 -0.70
N ALA A 35 4.78 32.14 -0.96
CA ALA A 35 4.37 31.73 -2.30
C ALA A 35 3.00 32.33 -2.63
N HIS A 36 2.86 32.97 -3.78
CA HIS A 36 1.61 33.61 -4.20
C HIS A 36 0.96 32.84 -5.35
N SER A 37 -0.29 32.42 -5.16
CA SER A 37 -1.13 31.84 -6.22
C SER A 37 -1.85 32.96 -6.95
N SER A 38 -1.41 33.23 -8.19
CA SER A 38 -2.08 34.19 -9.07
C SER A 38 -3.48 33.73 -9.50
N GLU A 39 -3.73 32.42 -9.48
CA GLU A 39 -5.02 31.81 -9.83
C GLU A 39 -6.09 32.04 -8.76
N THR A 40 -5.72 31.93 -7.48
CA THR A 40 -6.66 32.08 -6.35
C THR A 40 -6.53 33.40 -5.60
N GLY A 41 -5.51 34.20 -5.90
CA GLY A 41 -5.15 35.42 -5.18
C GLY A 41 -4.61 35.15 -3.77
N ARG A 42 -4.29 33.89 -3.44
CA ARG A 42 -3.89 33.49 -2.08
C ARG A 42 -2.37 33.52 -1.93
N THR A 43 -1.92 34.01 -0.79
CA THR A 43 -0.52 33.99 -0.39
C THR A 43 -0.31 32.98 0.72
N TYR A 44 0.66 32.08 0.54
CA TYR A 44 1.06 31.08 1.52
C TYR A 44 2.36 31.52 2.18
N ARG A 45 2.33 31.73 3.49
CA ARG A 45 3.55 31.96 4.28
C ARG A 45 4.20 30.61 4.57
N LEU A 46 5.39 30.37 4.05
CA LEU A 46 6.13 29.12 4.21
C LEU A 46 6.81 29.12 5.59
N ASP A 47 6.19 28.48 6.56
CA ASP A 47 6.59 28.55 7.96
C ASP A 47 7.80 27.66 8.26
N ARG A 48 7.84 26.44 7.70
CA ARG A 48 8.91 25.45 7.98
C ARG A 48 9.08 24.44 6.86
N LEU A 49 10.31 24.15 6.44
CA LEU A 49 10.61 23.02 5.57
C LEU A 49 10.39 21.71 6.34
N ILE A 50 9.51 20.83 5.83
CA ILE A 50 9.17 19.54 6.47
C ILE A 50 9.56 18.32 5.63
N GLY A 51 9.95 18.51 4.37
CA GLY A 51 10.47 17.45 3.52
C GLY A 51 11.24 18.00 2.33
N LYS A 52 12.26 17.25 1.89
CA LYS A 52 13.05 17.58 0.69
C LYS A 52 13.53 16.29 0.04
N GLY A 53 13.33 16.14 -1.27
CA GLY A 53 13.73 14.94 -2.01
C GLY A 53 13.59 15.08 -3.51
N GLY A 54 13.60 13.96 -4.24
CA GLY A 54 13.56 13.94 -5.71
C GLY A 54 12.29 14.50 -6.35
N PHE A 55 11.25 14.73 -5.55
CA PHE A 55 9.97 15.33 -5.99
C PHE A 55 9.86 16.82 -5.66
N GLY A 56 10.88 17.39 -5.01
CA GLY A 56 10.94 18.79 -4.64
C GLY A 56 10.99 19.03 -3.13
N GLU A 57 10.59 20.23 -2.73
CA GLU A 57 10.57 20.69 -1.34
C GLU A 57 9.14 20.78 -0.83
N VAL A 58 8.92 20.42 0.43
CA VAL A 58 7.60 20.49 1.07
C VAL A 58 7.71 21.34 2.32
N TYR A 59 6.88 22.38 2.39
CA TYR A 59 6.83 23.32 3.50
C TYR A 59 5.50 23.19 4.24
N LEU A 60 5.53 23.23 5.56
CA LEU A 60 4.36 23.64 6.34
C LEU A 60 4.12 25.13 6.09
N ALA A 61 2.88 25.52 5.81
CA ALA A 61 2.54 26.89 5.47
C ALA A 61 1.21 27.33 6.08
N THR A 62 1.08 28.65 6.21
CA THR A 62 -0.17 29.31 6.61
C THR A 62 -0.78 30.04 5.41
N PRO A 63 -2.00 29.71 4.97
CA PRO A 63 -2.69 30.43 3.90
C PRO A 63 -3.19 31.82 4.36
N SER A 64 -3.11 32.81 3.47
CA SER A 64 -3.65 34.16 3.64
C SER A 64 -4.30 34.65 2.34
N PRO A 65 -5.59 35.03 2.33
CA PRO A 65 -6.48 35.02 3.50
C PRO A 65 -6.81 33.56 3.91
N ALA A 66 -7.54 33.29 4.99
CA ALA A 66 -7.76 31.91 5.49
C ALA A 66 -9.07 31.27 4.98
N GLN A 67 -9.98 32.05 4.40
CA GLN A 67 -11.33 31.58 4.05
C GLN A 67 -11.27 30.38 3.09
N GLY A 68 -11.97 29.32 3.47
CA GLY A 68 -12.05 28.06 2.71
C GLY A 68 -10.86 27.10 2.88
N PHE A 69 -9.88 27.45 3.72
CA PHE A 69 -8.67 26.66 3.97
C PHE A 69 -8.51 26.33 5.46
N PRO A 70 -7.84 25.22 5.81
CA PRO A 70 -7.40 24.98 7.18
C PRO A 70 -6.29 25.98 7.58
N ASP A 71 -6.10 26.18 8.88
CA ASP A 71 -5.08 27.07 9.46
C ASP A 71 -3.65 26.74 8.99
N LYS A 72 -3.41 25.46 8.68
CA LYS A 72 -2.14 24.93 8.18
C LYS A 72 -2.36 24.03 6.97
N VAL A 73 -1.49 24.21 5.97
CA VAL A 73 -1.39 23.38 4.78
C VAL A 73 0.06 22.97 4.54
N CYS A 74 0.27 21.98 3.67
CA CYS A 74 1.58 21.71 3.08
C CYS A 74 1.66 22.38 1.70
N ILE A 75 2.79 23.02 1.39
CA ILE A 75 3.13 23.50 0.05
C ILE A 75 4.25 22.62 -0.50
N LYS A 76 3.94 21.80 -1.49
CA LYS A 76 4.95 21.07 -2.29
C LYS A 76 5.37 21.93 -3.47
N ILE A 77 6.67 22.12 -3.63
CA ILE A 77 7.30 22.92 -4.69
C ILE A 77 8.17 22.00 -5.52
N SER A 78 7.90 21.90 -6.82
CA SER A 78 8.61 21.05 -7.77
C SER A 78 9.06 21.83 -8.99
N ASP A 79 10.15 21.38 -9.61
CA ASP A 79 10.62 21.81 -10.93
C ASP A 79 10.04 20.92 -12.06
N ARG A 80 9.35 19.82 -11.71
CA ARG A 80 8.86 18.81 -12.66
C ARG A 80 7.38 18.99 -13.00
N LEU A 81 7.11 19.62 -14.14
CA LEU A 81 5.75 19.81 -14.66
C LEU A 81 4.95 18.51 -14.76
N SER A 82 5.55 17.44 -15.30
CA SER A 82 4.81 16.20 -15.61
C SER A 82 4.32 15.45 -14.37
N GLY A 83 5.10 15.46 -13.28
CA GLY A 83 4.69 14.89 -11.99
C GLY A 83 3.62 15.73 -11.34
N TRP A 84 3.83 17.05 -11.31
CA TRP A 84 2.87 18.02 -10.76
C TRP A 84 1.49 17.95 -11.44
N LEU A 85 1.45 17.92 -12.78
CA LEU A 85 0.19 17.81 -13.54
C LEU A 85 -0.59 16.53 -13.18
N ARG A 86 0.12 15.40 -13.02
CA ARG A 86 -0.52 14.13 -12.63
C ARG A 86 -1.07 14.22 -11.21
N GLU A 87 -0.30 14.75 -10.26
CA GLU A 87 -0.75 14.93 -8.89
C GLU A 87 -1.99 15.83 -8.81
N ALA A 88 -1.95 16.99 -9.47
CA ALA A 88 -3.08 17.91 -9.56
C ALA A 88 -4.33 17.23 -10.14
N TYR A 89 -4.18 16.56 -11.28
CA TYR A 89 -5.29 15.89 -11.96
C TYR A 89 -5.94 14.80 -11.10
N PHE A 90 -5.14 13.90 -10.51
CA PHE A 90 -5.68 12.81 -9.70
C PHE A 90 -6.23 13.28 -8.36
N ALA A 91 -5.69 14.37 -7.80
CA ALA A 91 -6.29 15.00 -6.63
C ALA A 91 -7.67 15.58 -6.94
N GLU A 92 -7.87 16.20 -8.11
CA GLU A 92 -9.21 16.63 -8.55
C GLU A 92 -10.15 15.44 -8.75
N LEU A 93 -9.70 14.39 -9.43
CA LEU A 93 -10.49 13.18 -9.65
C LEU A 93 -10.97 12.56 -8.32
N LEU A 94 -10.14 12.63 -7.28
CA LEU A 94 -10.40 12.07 -5.96
C LEU A 94 -10.86 13.10 -4.93
N ALA A 95 -11.23 14.32 -5.34
CA ALA A 95 -11.56 15.42 -4.41
C ALA A 95 -12.72 15.09 -3.45
N ARG A 96 -13.63 14.18 -3.86
CA ARG A 96 -14.76 13.71 -3.04
C ARG A 96 -14.43 12.49 -2.18
N GLU A 97 -13.26 11.88 -2.37
CA GLU A 97 -12.86 10.69 -1.63
C GLU A 97 -12.23 11.09 -0.29
N PRO A 98 -12.86 10.75 0.86
CA PRO A 98 -12.40 11.22 2.17
C PRO A 98 -11.03 10.65 2.57
N ARG A 99 -10.59 9.60 1.87
CA ARG A 99 -9.33 8.89 2.10
C ARG A 99 -8.27 9.19 1.05
N ALA A 100 -8.47 10.20 0.22
CA ALA A 100 -7.43 10.82 -0.57
C ALA A 100 -6.97 12.11 0.13
N LEU A 101 -5.67 12.37 0.11
CA LEU A 101 -5.09 13.61 0.63
C LEU A 101 -5.60 14.78 -0.22
N ARG A 102 -6.21 15.79 0.40
CA ARG A 102 -6.83 16.89 -0.35
C ARG A 102 -5.76 17.81 -0.94
N VAL A 103 -5.99 18.26 -2.17
CA VAL A 103 -5.29 19.40 -2.76
C VAL A 103 -6.28 20.56 -2.79
N TYR A 104 -5.88 21.67 -2.21
CA TYR A 104 -6.69 22.89 -2.10
C TYR A 104 -6.37 23.91 -3.18
N ASP A 105 -5.13 23.92 -3.67
CA ASP A 105 -4.65 24.86 -4.68
C ASP A 105 -3.51 24.25 -5.49
N ARG A 106 -3.36 24.74 -6.72
CA ARG A 106 -2.25 24.41 -7.61
C ARG A 106 -1.93 25.66 -8.42
N PHE A 107 -0.66 25.97 -8.59
CA PHE A 107 -0.25 27.11 -9.40
C PHE A 107 1.21 26.96 -9.83
N ALA A 108 1.63 27.77 -10.80
CA ALA A 108 3.02 27.88 -11.21
C ALA A 108 3.52 29.31 -10.99
N ASP A 109 4.79 29.46 -10.63
CA ASP A 109 5.43 30.74 -10.43
C ASP A 109 6.82 30.76 -11.09
N ALA A 110 7.09 31.82 -11.85
CA ALA A 110 8.36 32.06 -12.53
C ALA A 110 9.12 33.27 -11.95
N SER A 111 8.61 33.90 -10.88
CA SER A 111 9.18 35.11 -10.27
C SER A 111 10.63 34.94 -9.81
N SER A 112 11.02 33.72 -9.42
CA SER A 112 12.39 33.37 -9.02
C SER A 112 13.38 33.13 -10.17
N GLY A 113 13.01 33.48 -11.41
CA GLY A 113 13.84 33.31 -12.61
C GLY A 113 13.80 31.91 -13.24
N ALA A 114 13.16 30.94 -12.58
CA ALA A 114 12.86 29.62 -13.13
C ALA A 114 11.41 29.24 -12.79
N MET A 115 10.75 28.52 -13.71
CA MET A 115 9.39 28.02 -13.50
C MET A 115 9.38 26.97 -12.38
N ARG A 116 8.54 27.20 -11.37
CA ARG A 116 8.30 26.30 -10.25
C ARG A 116 6.81 26.00 -10.14
N TYR A 117 6.49 24.77 -9.75
CA TYR A 117 5.12 24.27 -9.65
C TYR A 117 4.77 23.98 -8.21
N TYR A 118 3.62 24.47 -7.76
CA TYR A 118 3.19 24.49 -6.37
C TYR A 118 1.90 23.67 -6.21
N LEU A 119 1.81 22.88 -5.16
CA LEU A 119 0.58 22.23 -4.70
C LEU A 119 0.35 22.56 -3.24
N ALA A 120 -0.78 23.20 -2.94
CA ALA A 120 -1.26 23.36 -1.58
C ALA A 120 -2.13 22.16 -1.22
N MET A 121 -1.73 21.42 -0.20
CA MET A 121 -2.35 20.15 0.18
C MET A 121 -2.63 20.08 1.68
N GLU A 122 -3.49 19.13 2.04
CA GLU A 122 -3.79 18.79 3.42
C GLU A 122 -2.52 18.49 4.23
N TYR A 123 -2.44 19.08 5.41
CA TYR A 123 -1.34 18.81 6.33
C TYR A 123 -1.62 17.54 7.13
N ALA A 124 -0.81 16.50 6.90
CA ALA A 124 -0.81 15.28 7.71
C ALA A 124 0.03 15.50 8.98
N GLU A 125 -0.64 15.78 10.11
CA GLU A 125 0.00 16.12 11.39
C GLU A 125 1.00 15.08 11.91
N HIS A 126 0.81 13.82 11.51
CA HIS A 126 1.67 12.71 11.91
C HIS A 126 2.67 12.26 10.83
N GLY A 127 2.68 12.94 9.68
CA GLY A 127 3.57 12.63 8.55
C GLY A 127 3.13 11.42 7.74
N ASP A 128 4.08 10.78 7.08
CA ASP A 128 3.86 9.54 6.33
C ASP A 128 3.73 8.32 7.27
N LEU A 129 3.11 7.26 6.77
CA LEU A 129 2.83 6.04 7.51
C LEU A 129 4.11 5.34 7.95
N GLY A 130 5.20 5.43 7.18
CA GLY A 130 6.48 4.85 7.57
C GLY A 130 7.03 5.49 8.84
N SER A 131 7.22 6.82 8.79
CA SER A 131 7.69 7.63 9.92
C SER A 131 6.78 7.52 11.14
N TRP A 132 5.47 7.40 10.94
CA TRP A 132 4.51 7.20 12.02
C TRP A 132 4.66 5.81 12.64
N LEU A 133 4.72 4.75 11.82
CA LEU A 133 4.80 3.37 12.27
C LEU A 133 6.09 3.09 13.05
N GLU A 134 7.21 3.70 12.66
CA GLU A 134 8.48 3.65 13.40
C GLU A 134 8.33 4.15 14.85
N LYS A 135 7.45 5.12 15.09
CA LYS A 135 7.21 5.70 16.42
C LYS A 135 6.22 4.89 17.25
N VAL A 136 5.15 4.40 16.62
CA VAL A 136 4.02 3.76 17.34
C VAL A 136 4.08 2.24 17.36
N GLY A 137 4.91 1.63 16.52
CA GLY A 137 5.05 0.18 16.39
C GLY A 137 3.79 -0.51 15.86
N ALA A 138 3.68 -1.81 16.12
CA ALA A 138 2.65 -2.68 15.57
C ALA A 138 1.22 -2.20 15.91
N GLN A 139 0.33 -2.29 14.92
CA GLN A 139 -1.06 -1.87 15.03
C GLN A 139 -2.02 -3.05 15.16
N SER A 140 -3.11 -2.83 15.90
CA SER A 140 -4.14 -3.86 16.08
C SER A 140 -4.82 -4.23 14.76
N GLU A 141 -5.21 -5.50 14.60
CA GLU A 141 -5.96 -5.96 13.43
C GLU A 141 -7.21 -5.11 13.15
N ARG A 142 -7.92 -4.68 14.21
CA ARG A 142 -9.10 -3.81 14.09
C ARG A 142 -8.76 -2.49 13.41
N PHE A 143 -7.67 -1.85 13.81
CA PHE A 143 -7.18 -0.62 13.18
C PHE A 143 -6.80 -0.87 11.73
N VAL A 144 -5.96 -1.88 11.48
CA VAL A 144 -5.45 -2.19 10.13
C VAL A 144 -6.60 -2.49 9.16
N ARG A 145 -7.57 -3.32 9.54
CA ARG A 145 -8.74 -3.62 8.70
C ARG A 145 -9.56 -2.38 8.38
N ARG A 146 -9.83 -1.53 9.39
CA ARG A 146 -10.62 -0.31 9.24
C ARG A 146 -9.95 0.66 8.28
N GLU A 147 -8.67 0.96 8.50
CA GLU A 147 -7.95 1.95 7.70
C GLU A 147 -7.67 1.44 6.29
N LEU A 148 -7.28 0.18 6.11
CA LEU A 148 -7.04 -0.35 4.76
C LEU A 148 -8.33 -0.52 3.94
N ALA A 149 -9.46 -0.83 4.57
CA ALA A 149 -10.75 -0.81 3.87
C ALA A 149 -11.13 0.61 3.42
N ALA A 150 -10.72 1.63 4.17
CA ALA A 150 -10.97 3.02 3.84
C ALA A 150 -10.04 3.51 2.71
N ILE A 151 -8.73 3.20 2.79
CA ILE A 151 -7.76 3.44 1.69
C ILE A 151 -8.18 2.72 0.41
N ALA A 152 -8.61 1.47 0.51
CA ALA A 152 -9.11 0.72 -0.64
C ALA A 152 -10.37 1.37 -1.26
N GLY A 153 -11.14 2.16 -0.51
CA GLY A 153 -12.25 2.94 -1.04
C GLY A 153 -11.79 4.02 -2.03
N ALA A 154 -10.80 4.82 -1.64
CA ALA A 154 -10.18 5.80 -2.54
C ALA A 154 -9.51 5.14 -3.74
N LEU A 155 -8.85 3.98 -3.53
CA LEU A 155 -8.26 3.20 -4.60
C LEU A 155 -9.33 2.65 -5.58
N ASP A 156 -10.49 2.23 -5.09
CA ASP A 156 -11.60 1.78 -5.94
C ASP A 156 -12.15 2.92 -6.80
N ALA A 157 -12.25 4.14 -6.26
CA ALA A 157 -12.61 5.32 -7.03
C ALA A 157 -11.62 5.60 -8.16
N LEU A 158 -10.32 5.53 -7.87
CA LEU A 158 -9.26 5.65 -8.87
C LEU A 158 -9.38 4.55 -9.95
N HIS A 159 -9.59 3.30 -9.53
CA HIS A 159 -9.73 2.15 -10.41
C HIS A 159 -10.98 2.22 -11.31
N ARG A 160 -12.08 2.85 -10.85
CA ARG A 160 -13.28 3.11 -11.66
C ARG A 160 -13.02 4.15 -12.76
N GLY A 161 -12.14 5.11 -12.50
CA GLY A 161 -11.58 6.02 -13.51
C GLY A 161 -10.54 5.37 -14.45
N HIS A 162 -10.42 4.03 -14.42
CA HIS A 162 -9.41 3.27 -15.15
C HIS A 162 -7.98 3.74 -14.87
N ALA A 163 -7.70 4.28 -13.69
CA ALA A 163 -6.35 4.68 -13.30
C ALA A 163 -5.76 3.71 -12.26
N MET A 164 -4.44 3.59 -12.26
CA MET A 164 -3.69 2.79 -11.29
C MET A 164 -2.78 3.70 -10.47
N HIS A 165 -2.62 3.41 -9.19
CA HIS A 165 -1.73 4.18 -8.32
C HIS A 165 -0.26 3.84 -8.59
N ARG A 166 0.06 2.54 -8.66
CA ARG A 166 1.39 1.97 -8.95
C ARG A 166 2.47 2.17 -7.88
N ASP A 167 2.29 3.10 -6.94
CA ASP A 167 3.27 3.37 -5.86
C ASP A 167 2.68 3.40 -4.45
N LEU A 168 1.83 2.44 -4.10
CA LEU A 168 1.33 2.35 -2.73
C LEU A 168 2.45 1.85 -1.80
N THR A 169 3.03 2.75 -1.03
CA THR A 169 4.10 2.50 -0.06
C THR A 169 3.81 3.22 1.26
N PRO A 170 4.49 2.87 2.38
CA PRO A 170 4.34 3.62 3.63
C PRO A 170 4.66 5.12 3.51
N PHE A 171 5.47 5.52 2.52
CA PHE A 171 5.86 6.91 2.33
C PHE A 171 4.82 7.74 1.54
N ASN A 172 3.90 7.06 0.84
CA ASN A 172 2.82 7.67 0.06
C ASN A 172 1.43 7.52 0.71
N VAL A 173 1.38 6.96 1.92
CA VAL A 173 0.19 6.94 2.77
C VAL A 173 0.45 7.85 3.96
N PHE A 174 -0.43 8.80 4.20
CA PHE A 174 -0.26 9.82 5.22
C PHE A 174 -1.17 9.57 6.41
N VAL A 175 -0.69 9.94 7.60
CA VAL A 175 -1.43 9.82 8.85
C VAL A 175 -1.92 11.21 9.26
N CYS A 176 -3.22 11.42 9.11
CA CYS A 176 -3.90 12.68 9.40
C CYS A 176 -4.56 12.64 10.79
N THR A 177 -5.24 13.73 11.15
CA THR A 177 -5.89 13.89 12.44
C THR A 177 -6.75 12.70 12.85
N GLY A 178 -6.58 12.29 14.11
CA GLY A 178 -7.25 11.10 14.66
C GLY A 178 -6.68 9.78 14.15
N ASN A 179 -5.41 9.75 13.73
CA ASN A 179 -4.72 8.60 13.14
C ASN A 179 -5.45 8.01 11.93
N GLN A 180 -6.03 8.88 11.10
CA GLN A 180 -6.71 8.47 9.87
C GLN A 180 -5.69 8.34 8.74
N LEU A 181 -5.63 7.16 8.11
CA LEU A 181 -4.81 6.96 6.93
C LEU A 181 -5.49 7.61 5.71
N LYS A 182 -4.70 8.33 4.92
CA LYS A 182 -5.10 8.88 3.62
C LYS A 182 -4.06 8.58 2.56
N LEU A 183 -4.52 8.29 1.36
CA LEU A 183 -3.69 8.05 0.20
C LEU A 183 -3.21 9.39 -0.38
N GLY A 184 -1.91 9.54 -0.58
CA GLY A 184 -1.33 10.69 -1.27
C GLY A 184 -0.37 10.25 -2.38
N ASP A 185 0.30 11.24 -2.95
CA ASP A 185 1.29 11.12 -4.02
C ASP A 185 0.86 10.29 -5.25
N PHE A 186 0.14 10.97 -6.15
CA PHE A 186 -0.27 10.43 -7.44
C PHE A 186 0.73 10.77 -8.57
N GLY A 187 1.97 11.14 -8.24
CA GLY A 187 2.97 11.62 -9.20
C GLY A 187 3.36 10.61 -10.27
N ILE A 188 3.05 9.33 -10.07
CA ILE A 188 3.19 8.28 -11.08
C ILE A 188 1.89 7.51 -11.37
N ALA A 189 0.75 7.98 -10.87
CA ALA A 189 -0.53 7.40 -11.23
C ALA A 189 -0.79 7.60 -12.74
N THR A 190 -1.49 6.67 -13.36
CA THR A 190 -1.75 6.77 -14.81
C THR A 190 -2.97 5.99 -15.26
N HIS A 191 -3.58 6.46 -16.34
CA HIS A 191 -4.73 5.80 -16.95
C HIS A 191 -4.33 4.56 -17.73
N GLN A 192 -5.14 3.52 -17.57
CA GLN A 192 -5.15 2.32 -18.36
C GLN A 192 -5.85 2.61 -19.69
N LEU A 193 -5.06 3.00 -20.69
CA LEU A 193 -5.55 3.18 -22.07
C LEU A 193 -5.65 1.85 -22.84
N ASN A 194 -5.07 0.76 -22.30
CA ASN A 194 -5.07 -0.56 -22.91
C ASN A 194 -5.74 -1.58 -21.95
N PRO A 195 -6.69 -2.42 -22.41
CA PRO A 195 -7.32 -3.44 -21.57
C PRO A 195 -6.33 -4.41 -20.88
N ARG A 196 -5.13 -4.60 -21.44
CA ARG A 196 -4.09 -5.45 -20.87
C ARG A 196 -3.40 -4.84 -19.63
N GLY A 197 -3.55 -3.53 -19.40
CA GLY A 197 -2.97 -2.80 -18.28
C GLY A 197 -2.03 -1.67 -18.71
N VAL A 198 -1.44 -1.00 -17.72
CA VAL A 198 -0.47 0.08 -17.89
C VAL A 198 0.94 -0.51 -18.05
N THR A 199 1.83 0.09 -18.83
CA THR A 199 3.26 -0.30 -18.82
C THR A 199 3.85 -0.22 -17.40
N ALA A 200 4.53 -1.26 -16.97
CA ALA A 200 5.24 -1.25 -15.69
C ALA A 200 6.63 -0.63 -15.91
N ASP A 201 6.72 0.70 -15.84
CA ASP A 201 7.91 1.50 -16.16
C ASP A 201 8.39 2.42 -15.02
N ALA A 202 7.49 2.82 -14.12
CA ALA A 202 7.79 3.66 -12.97
C ALA A 202 7.12 3.09 -11.71
N PHE A 203 7.91 2.66 -10.74
CA PHE A 203 7.46 2.12 -9.44
C PHE A 203 8.63 1.89 -8.46
N ASN A 204 8.32 1.77 -7.18
CA ASN A 204 9.28 1.33 -6.16
C ASN A 204 9.51 -0.20 -6.23
N LEU A 205 10.71 -0.62 -6.68
CA LEU A 205 11.09 -2.03 -6.85
C LEU A 205 10.90 -2.91 -5.61
N PHE A 206 10.94 -2.35 -4.40
CA PHE A 206 10.76 -3.09 -3.16
C PHE A 206 9.29 -3.38 -2.82
N HIS A 207 8.36 -2.66 -3.46
CA HIS A 207 6.93 -2.73 -3.18
C HIS A 207 6.11 -3.26 -4.36
N VAL A 208 6.77 -3.76 -5.41
CA VAL A 208 6.07 -4.37 -6.55
C VAL A 208 5.96 -5.88 -6.44
N PRO A 209 4.98 -6.50 -7.11
CA PRO A 209 4.96 -7.94 -7.30
C PRO A 209 6.26 -8.47 -7.93
N ASN A 210 6.78 -9.59 -7.42
CA ASN A 210 8.01 -10.21 -7.91
C ASN A 210 7.99 -10.49 -9.42
N GLU A 211 6.84 -10.89 -9.97
CA GLU A 211 6.71 -11.13 -11.41
C GLU A 211 6.84 -9.87 -12.27
N ILE A 212 6.53 -8.69 -11.71
CA ILE A 212 6.77 -7.40 -12.35
C ILE A 212 8.24 -7.00 -12.18
N ALA A 213 8.79 -7.12 -10.96
CA ALA A 213 10.20 -6.83 -10.69
C ALA A 213 11.16 -7.63 -11.58
N TRP A 214 10.83 -8.91 -11.84
CA TRP A 214 11.63 -9.79 -12.71
C TRP A 214 11.30 -9.67 -14.20
N GLY A 215 10.44 -8.72 -14.60
CA GLY A 215 10.09 -8.48 -16.00
C GLY A 215 9.25 -9.58 -16.67
N ARG A 216 8.75 -10.57 -15.92
CA ARG A 216 7.87 -11.64 -16.42
C ARG A 216 6.49 -11.12 -16.77
N VAL A 217 6.04 -10.06 -16.08
CA VAL A 217 4.82 -9.31 -16.37
C VAL A 217 5.22 -7.87 -16.63
N ARG A 218 4.86 -7.36 -17.81
CA ARG A 218 5.17 -5.97 -18.21
C ARG A 218 4.00 -4.99 -18.07
N ARG A 219 2.84 -5.49 -17.64
CA ARG A 219 1.61 -4.71 -17.55
C ARG A 219 1.09 -4.68 -16.12
N TRP A 220 1.01 -3.49 -15.53
CA TRP A 220 0.37 -3.22 -14.25
C TRP A 220 -1.15 -3.22 -14.37
N GLN A 221 -1.84 -3.78 -13.38
CA GLN A 221 -3.30 -3.84 -13.27
C GLN A 221 -3.78 -3.53 -11.84
N LYS A 222 -5.09 -3.37 -11.65
CA LYS A 222 -5.76 -3.12 -10.36
C LYS A 222 -5.30 -4.06 -9.24
N ARG A 223 -5.19 -5.34 -9.57
CA ARG A 223 -4.72 -6.41 -8.66
C ARG A 223 -3.28 -6.24 -8.19
N ASP A 224 -2.47 -5.44 -8.87
CA ASP A 224 -1.08 -5.15 -8.49
C ASP A 224 -1.02 -4.00 -7.47
N ASP A 225 -1.96 -3.04 -7.51
CA ASP A 225 -2.19 -2.10 -6.38
C ASP A 225 -2.73 -2.85 -5.14
N VAL A 226 -3.59 -3.85 -5.34
CA VAL A 226 -4.09 -4.73 -4.25
C VAL A 226 -2.95 -5.48 -3.55
N TYR A 227 -1.94 -5.92 -4.31
CA TYR A 227 -0.74 -6.53 -3.74
C TYR A 227 -0.04 -5.57 -2.77
N GLN A 228 0.11 -4.30 -3.16
CA GLN A 228 0.72 -3.27 -2.32
C GLN A 228 -0.09 -3.03 -1.03
N ILE A 229 -1.43 -3.03 -1.08
CA ILE A 229 -2.26 -2.99 0.14
C ILE A 229 -1.99 -4.18 1.05
N GLY A 230 -1.76 -5.38 0.49
CA GLY A 230 -1.36 -6.56 1.25
C GLY A 230 -0.02 -6.39 1.97
N LEU A 231 0.95 -5.71 1.35
CA LEU A 231 2.22 -5.38 1.98
C LEU A 231 2.02 -4.41 3.15
N LEU A 232 1.24 -3.33 2.94
CA LEU A 232 0.92 -2.37 3.99
C LEU A 232 0.24 -3.03 5.20
N ALA A 233 -0.68 -3.98 4.96
CA ALA A 233 -1.29 -4.76 6.04
C ALA A 233 -0.26 -5.52 6.89
N ALA A 234 0.68 -6.18 6.24
CA ALA A 234 1.73 -6.93 6.90
C ALA A 234 2.73 -6.04 7.65
N MET A 235 3.03 -4.84 7.11
CA MET A 235 3.89 -3.86 7.77
C MET A 235 3.21 -3.31 9.03
N LEU A 236 1.97 -2.85 8.91
CA LEU A 236 1.17 -2.34 10.03
C LEU A 236 1.04 -3.36 11.17
N LEU A 237 0.72 -4.62 10.85
CA LEU A 237 0.56 -5.68 11.86
C LEU A 237 1.87 -6.04 12.57
N ARG A 238 3.02 -5.85 11.92
CA ARG A 238 4.34 -6.13 12.52
C ARG A 238 4.97 -4.92 13.19
N GLY A 239 4.57 -3.72 12.79
CA GLY A 239 5.27 -2.49 13.17
C GLY A 239 6.60 -2.30 12.45
N ASP A 240 6.76 -2.87 11.26
CA ASP A 240 8.02 -2.86 10.52
C ASP A 240 7.81 -2.73 9.01
N THR A 241 8.42 -1.70 8.42
CA THR A 241 8.37 -1.35 6.99
C THR A 241 9.50 -1.98 6.17
N THR A 242 10.51 -2.55 6.82
CA THR A 242 11.76 -2.99 6.17
C THR A 242 11.77 -4.48 5.83
N THR A 243 11.19 -5.33 6.68
CA THR A 243 11.24 -6.77 6.45
C THR A 243 10.34 -7.18 5.28
N VAL A 244 10.93 -7.81 4.26
CA VAL A 244 10.20 -8.39 3.12
C VAL A 244 9.19 -9.44 3.60
N MET A 245 7.92 -9.26 3.25
CA MET A 245 6.86 -10.22 3.54
C MET A 245 6.54 -11.03 2.29
N ARG A 246 6.75 -12.35 2.32
CA ARG A 246 6.28 -13.25 1.26
C ARG A 246 4.96 -13.88 1.69
N SER A 247 4.19 -14.32 0.70
CA SER A 247 2.89 -14.99 0.88
C SER A 247 2.91 -16.19 1.86
N LYS A 248 4.05 -16.88 2.03
CA LYS A 248 4.24 -17.99 2.97
C LYS A 248 4.50 -17.54 4.42
N ASP A 249 5.02 -16.33 4.60
CA ASP A 249 5.42 -15.78 5.90
C ASP A 249 4.20 -15.23 6.65
N VAL A 250 3.11 -14.96 5.93
CA VAL A 250 1.81 -14.49 6.46
C VAL A 250 1.29 -15.30 7.66
N ARG A 251 1.63 -16.60 7.74
CA ARG A 251 1.27 -17.47 8.88
C ARG A 251 1.76 -16.95 10.23
N THR A 252 2.85 -16.19 10.26
CA THR A 252 3.48 -15.67 11.47
C THR A 252 2.89 -14.34 11.93
N LEU A 253 1.98 -13.73 11.15
CA LEU A 253 1.39 -12.45 11.52
C LEU A 253 0.52 -12.56 12.78
N PRO A 254 0.54 -11.56 13.68
CA PRO A 254 -0.24 -11.56 14.91
C PRO A 254 -1.69 -11.12 14.64
N CYS A 255 -2.40 -11.87 13.80
CA CYS A 255 -3.80 -11.60 13.43
C CYS A 255 -4.61 -12.88 13.26
N SER A 256 -5.93 -12.72 13.13
CA SER A 256 -6.88 -13.79 12.90
C SER A 256 -6.57 -14.57 11.62
N ASP A 257 -6.99 -15.83 11.61
CA ASP A 257 -6.86 -16.71 10.43
C ASP A 257 -7.55 -16.11 9.21
N HIS A 258 -8.71 -15.48 9.41
CA HIS A 258 -9.38 -14.76 8.34
C HIS A 258 -8.49 -13.64 7.77
N PHE A 259 -7.82 -12.85 8.60
CA PHE A 259 -7.00 -11.77 8.06
C PHE A 259 -5.75 -12.29 7.34
N LYS A 260 -5.14 -13.35 7.88
CA LYS A 260 -4.03 -14.04 7.22
C LYS A 260 -4.43 -14.52 5.82
N GLU A 261 -5.63 -15.07 5.66
CA GLU A 261 -6.11 -15.46 4.34
C GLU A 261 -6.25 -14.28 3.38
N VAL A 262 -6.81 -13.16 3.83
CA VAL A 262 -6.93 -11.94 3.00
C VAL A 262 -5.55 -11.44 2.56
N ILE A 263 -4.60 -11.33 3.49
CA ILE A 263 -3.23 -10.88 3.20
C ILE A 263 -2.53 -11.89 2.28
N HIS A 264 -2.72 -13.18 2.51
CA HIS A 264 -2.18 -14.25 1.66
C HIS A 264 -2.67 -14.13 0.21
N CYS A 265 -3.97 -13.86 0.01
CA CYS A 265 -4.55 -13.63 -1.31
C CYS A 265 -3.94 -12.41 -1.98
N CYS A 266 -3.78 -11.28 -1.28
CA CYS A 266 -3.11 -10.09 -1.83
C CYS A 266 -1.67 -10.38 -2.26
N LEU A 267 -0.90 -11.07 -1.42
CA LEU A 267 0.53 -11.36 -1.66
C LEU A 267 0.77 -12.59 -2.54
N GLY A 268 -0.29 -13.29 -2.94
CA GLY A 268 -0.21 -14.50 -3.75
C GLY A 268 0.23 -14.24 -5.19
N SER A 269 0.27 -15.32 -5.98
CA SER A 269 0.43 -15.21 -7.42
C SER A 269 -0.68 -14.37 -8.03
N ARG A 270 -0.37 -13.56 -9.05
CA ARG A 270 -1.29 -12.60 -9.69
C ARG A 270 -2.72 -13.07 -9.96
N GLY A 271 -2.92 -14.31 -10.41
CA GLY A 271 -4.25 -14.88 -10.68
C GLY A 271 -5.09 -15.21 -9.44
N LYS A 272 -4.50 -15.18 -8.24
CA LYS A 272 -5.15 -15.45 -6.95
C LYS A 272 -5.44 -14.21 -6.12
N ARG A 273 -4.94 -13.06 -6.56
CA ARG A 273 -5.22 -11.77 -5.93
C ARG A 273 -6.67 -11.39 -6.18
N TYR A 274 -7.22 -10.57 -5.29
CA TYR A 274 -8.48 -9.89 -5.57
C TYR A 274 -8.32 -9.05 -6.84
N GLU A 275 -9.34 -9.06 -7.69
CA GLU A 275 -9.31 -8.41 -9.00
C GLU A 275 -9.39 -6.90 -8.90
N SER A 276 -9.99 -6.40 -7.81
CA SER A 276 -10.25 -4.97 -7.58
C SER A 276 -10.16 -4.62 -6.09
N ALA A 277 -10.01 -3.33 -5.82
CA ALA A 277 -10.10 -2.79 -4.47
C ALA A 277 -11.49 -3.03 -3.84
N ARG A 278 -12.57 -2.99 -4.62
CA ARG A 278 -13.93 -3.37 -4.17
C ARG A 278 -14.02 -4.80 -3.63
N GLU A 279 -13.42 -5.77 -4.31
CA GLU A 279 -13.41 -7.16 -3.86
C GLU A 279 -12.59 -7.31 -2.56
N LEU A 280 -11.45 -6.62 -2.48
CA LEU A 280 -10.65 -6.56 -1.25
C LEU A 280 -11.43 -5.96 -0.07
N ILE A 281 -12.19 -4.87 -0.27
CA ILE A 281 -13.05 -4.27 0.77
C ILE A 281 -14.05 -5.29 1.31
N ALA A 282 -14.68 -6.07 0.42
CA ALA A 282 -15.63 -7.10 0.83
C ALA A 282 -14.96 -8.15 1.72
N ALA A 283 -13.76 -8.61 1.34
CA ALA A 283 -12.98 -9.58 2.09
C ALA A 283 -12.47 -9.03 3.44
N LEU A 284 -12.06 -7.75 3.50
CA LEU A 284 -11.65 -7.12 4.76
C LEU A 284 -12.79 -7.03 5.79
N ARG A 285 -14.04 -6.88 5.32
CA ARG A 285 -15.22 -6.69 6.16
C ARG A 285 -15.91 -7.98 6.58
N LYS A 286 -15.96 -8.98 5.69
CA LYS A 286 -16.73 -10.20 5.91
C LYS A 286 -15.86 -11.44 5.67
N PRO A 287 -15.89 -12.43 6.59
CA PRO A 287 -15.27 -13.71 6.31
C PRO A 287 -15.91 -14.36 5.08
N PRO A 288 -15.13 -15.01 4.20
CA PRO A 288 -15.69 -15.76 3.10
C PRO A 288 -16.59 -16.88 3.64
N ARG A 289 -17.68 -17.17 2.91
CA ARG A 289 -18.59 -18.26 3.28
C ARG A 289 -17.82 -19.56 3.38
N GLU A 290 -17.97 -20.26 4.50
CA GLU A 290 -17.37 -21.58 4.62
C GLU A 290 -17.98 -22.52 3.59
N PRO A 291 -17.18 -23.38 2.95
CA PRO A 291 -17.70 -24.36 2.03
C PRO A 291 -18.53 -25.35 2.86
N SER A 292 -19.81 -25.51 2.52
CA SER A 292 -20.63 -26.54 3.16
C SER A 292 -20.02 -27.91 2.91
N LEU A 293 -19.86 -28.72 3.96
CA LEU A 293 -19.66 -30.15 3.79
C LEU A 293 -20.87 -30.71 3.04
N GLY A 294 -20.62 -31.23 1.86
CA GLY A 294 -21.68 -31.73 0.99
C GLY A 294 -21.68 -33.24 0.90
N ARG A 295 -22.75 -33.78 0.33
CA ARG A 295 -22.81 -35.18 -0.09
C ARG A 295 -22.68 -35.28 -1.60
N THR A 296 -22.09 -36.37 -2.04
CA THR A 296 -21.96 -36.71 -3.45
C THR A 296 -22.10 -38.22 -3.53
N ASP A 297 -22.84 -38.69 -4.54
CA ASP A 297 -23.23 -40.10 -4.65
C ASP A 297 -22.23 -40.90 -5.50
N SER A 298 -21.35 -40.23 -6.24
CA SER A 298 -20.31 -40.88 -7.05
C SER A 298 -19.11 -39.97 -7.31
N LEU A 299 -17.94 -40.60 -7.48
CA LEU A 299 -16.72 -39.92 -7.97
C LEU A 299 -16.60 -39.97 -9.50
N LYS A 300 -17.42 -40.78 -10.19
CA LYS A 300 -17.32 -41.00 -11.64
C LYS A 300 -17.54 -39.70 -12.41
N GLY A 301 -16.59 -39.36 -13.28
CA GLY A 301 -16.63 -38.14 -14.09
C GLY A 301 -16.38 -36.84 -13.33
N LYS A 302 -16.17 -36.88 -12.00
CA LYS A 302 -15.92 -35.70 -11.18
C LYS A 302 -14.44 -35.34 -11.13
N ARG A 303 -14.14 -34.04 -11.13
CA ARG A 303 -12.81 -33.49 -10.91
C ARG A 303 -12.54 -33.34 -9.43
N VAL A 304 -11.58 -34.12 -8.93
CA VAL A 304 -11.31 -34.27 -7.50
C VAL A 304 -9.94 -33.70 -7.14
N SER A 305 -9.91 -32.85 -6.13
CA SER A 305 -8.67 -32.40 -5.47
C SER A 305 -8.64 -32.91 -4.03
N PHE A 306 -7.45 -33.08 -3.48
CA PHE A 306 -7.25 -33.45 -2.07
C PHE A 306 -6.62 -32.31 -1.29
N THR A 307 -6.88 -32.19 0.01
CA THR A 307 -6.21 -31.28 0.95
C THR A 307 -6.05 -31.92 2.34
N GLY A 308 -5.14 -31.38 3.16
CA GLY A 308 -4.83 -31.91 4.49
C GLY A 308 -4.04 -33.22 4.50
N PHE A 309 -3.80 -33.74 5.70
CA PHE A 309 -3.17 -35.03 5.95
C PHE A 309 -4.21 -36.14 5.85
N LEU A 310 -4.03 -37.03 4.87
CA LEU A 310 -4.87 -38.21 4.71
C LEU A 310 -4.38 -39.32 5.65
N VAL A 311 -5.28 -40.20 6.06
CA VAL A 311 -4.95 -41.41 6.84
C VAL A 311 -4.12 -42.37 6.00
N ARG A 312 -4.41 -42.48 4.70
CA ARG A 312 -3.62 -43.28 3.75
C ARG A 312 -2.70 -42.40 2.89
N PRO A 313 -1.61 -42.96 2.35
CA PRO A 313 -0.76 -42.27 1.39
C PRO A 313 -1.56 -41.59 0.27
N ARG A 314 -1.11 -40.39 -0.12
CA ARG A 314 -1.82 -39.63 -1.16
C ARG A 314 -1.85 -40.36 -2.50
N ALA A 315 -0.81 -41.13 -2.82
CA ALA A 315 -0.75 -41.95 -4.02
C ALA A 315 -1.93 -42.95 -4.07
N ASP A 316 -2.23 -43.61 -2.95
CA ASP A 316 -3.32 -44.59 -2.86
C ASP A 316 -4.68 -43.92 -3.03
N ALA A 317 -4.87 -42.76 -2.42
CA ALA A 317 -6.10 -41.98 -2.58
C ALA A 317 -6.29 -41.55 -4.06
N ILE A 318 -5.22 -41.15 -4.73
CA ILE A 318 -5.26 -40.79 -6.16
C ILE A 318 -5.59 -42.02 -7.02
N ALA A 319 -4.97 -43.17 -6.76
CA ALA A 319 -5.23 -44.41 -7.48
C ALA A 319 -6.69 -44.87 -7.29
N ALA A 320 -7.20 -44.83 -6.06
CA ALA A 320 -8.58 -45.19 -5.73
C ALA A 320 -9.59 -44.25 -6.42
N ALA A 321 -9.33 -42.94 -6.43
CA ALA A 321 -10.18 -41.97 -7.14
C ALA A 321 -10.23 -42.25 -8.65
N ARG A 322 -9.07 -42.50 -9.28
CA ARG A 322 -9.00 -42.84 -10.71
C ARG A 322 -9.71 -44.14 -11.04
N LYS A 323 -9.55 -45.18 -10.20
CA LYS A 323 -10.27 -46.46 -10.34
C LYS A 323 -11.79 -46.28 -10.27
N ALA A 324 -12.26 -45.37 -9.41
CA ALA A 324 -13.67 -44.97 -9.31
C ALA A 324 -14.15 -44.04 -10.45
N GLY A 325 -13.30 -43.74 -11.44
CA GLY A 325 -13.63 -42.94 -12.62
C GLY A 325 -13.52 -41.42 -12.42
N ALA A 326 -12.82 -40.96 -11.37
CA ALA A 326 -12.59 -39.54 -11.13
C ALA A 326 -11.39 -38.99 -11.91
N LEU A 327 -11.44 -37.70 -12.22
CA LEU A 327 -10.33 -36.94 -12.78
C LEU A 327 -9.59 -36.20 -11.66
N VAL A 328 -8.42 -36.71 -11.27
CA VAL A 328 -7.67 -36.12 -10.15
C VAL A 328 -6.89 -34.87 -10.60
N GLN A 329 -7.05 -33.78 -9.86
CA GLN A 329 -6.34 -32.52 -10.05
C GLN A 329 -5.36 -32.24 -8.89
N SER A 330 -4.25 -31.59 -9.22
CA SER A 330 -3.25 -31.21 -8.21
C SER A 330 -3.68 -30.00 -7.38
N LYS A 331 -4.45 -29.07 -7.97
CA LYS A 331 -4.94 -27.83 -7.37
C LYS A 331 -6.43 -27.66 -7.71
N PRO A 332 -7.24 -27.14 -6.76
CA PRO A 332 -8.61 -26.75 -7.06
C PRO A 332 -8.63 -25.54 -8.01
N GLY A 333 -9.70 -25.44 -8.80
CA GLY A 333 -9.98 -24.32 -9.70
C GLY A 333 -11.46 -24.33 -10.13
N PRO A 334 -11.86 -23.46 -11.08
CA PRO A 334 -13.27 -23.30 -11.48
C PRO A 334 -13.96 -24.58 -11.96
N SER A 335 -13.20 -25.56 -12.43
CA SER A 335 -13.71 -26.84 -12.92
C SER A 335 -13.75 -27.94 -11.86
N THR A 336 -13.24 -27.68 -10.65
CA THR A 336 -13.19 -28.69 -9.58
C THR A 336 -14.58 -28.94 -9.01
N ASP A 337 -15.00 -30.20 -9.02
CA ASP A 337 -16.30 -30.60 -8.46
C ASP A 337 -16.21 -30.91 -6.97
N ILE A 338 -15.12 -31.58 -6.55
CA ILE A 338 -14.97 -32.15 -5.22
C ILE A 338 -13.60 -31.81 -4.63
N LEU A 339 -13.59 -31.33 -3.38
CA LEU A 339 -12.39 -31.24 -2.56
C LEU A 339 -12.49 -32.24 -1.39
N VAL A 340 -11.61 -33.24 -1.38
CA VAL A 340 -11.48 -34.20 -0.29
C VAL A 340 -10.60 -33.60 0.80
N ARG A 341 -11.16 -33.44 2.00
CA ARG A 341 -10.51 -32.84 3.17
C ARG A 341 -10.09 -33.94 4.16
N GLY A 342 -8.78 -34.10 4.32
CA GLY A 342 -8.17 -34.86 5.42
C GLY A 342 -8.03 -34.04 6.70
N ARG A 343 -7.20 -34.52 7.62
CA ARG A 343 -6.89 -33.82 8.89
C ARG A 343 -6.19 -32.47 8.63
N PRO A 344 -6.51 -31.42 9.43
CA PRO A 344 -5.81 -30.13 9.41
C PRO A 344 -4.29 -30.25 9.52
N ASN A 345 -3.57 -29.30 8.92
CA ASN A 345 -2.14 -29.12 9.19
C ASN A 345 -1.96 -27.80 9.95
N ALA A 346 -1.41 -27.86 11.17
CA ALA A 346 -1.20 -26.69 12.02
C ALA A 346 -0.22 -25.66 11.44
N GLN A 347 0.64 -26.06 10.48
CA GLN A 347 1.57 -25.16 9.78
C GLN A 347 0.93 -24.44 8.56
N GLN A 348 -0.40 -24.51 8.41
CA GLN A 348 -1.13 -23.82 7.35
C GLN A 348 -1.12 -22.30 7.53
N ILE A 349 -1.49 -21.60 6.46
CA ILE A 349 -1.31 -20.15 6.33
C ILE A 349 -2.23 -19.38 7.28
N ALA A 350 -3.42 -19.92 7.54
CA ALA A 350 -4.47 -19.35 8.36
C ALA A 350 -5.05 -20.42 9.32
N GLY A 351 -4.19 -20.93 10.20
CA GLY A 351 -4.59 -21.90 11.24
C GLY A 351 -5.10 -23.23 10.69
N LYS A 352 -5.97 -23.92 11.45
CA LYS A 352 -6.40 -25.31 11.17
C LYS A 352 -7.13 -25.47 9.83
N ASP A 353 -7.75 -24.40 9.33
CA ASP A 353 -8.60 -24.41 8.13
C ASP A 353 -8.02 -23.53 6.99
N GLY A 354 -6.79 -23.05 7.18
CA GLY A 354 -6.10 -22.11 6.31
C GLY A 354 -5.21 -22.71 5.23
N GLY A 355 -5.47 -23.94 4.81
CA GLY A 355 -4.75 -24.57 3.71
C GLY A 355 -5.02 -23.83 2.40
N SER A 356 -3.99 -23.60 1.58
CA SER A 356 -4.10 -22.86 0.31
C SER A 356 -5.18 -23.39 -0.66
N LYS A 357 -5.52 -24.68 -0.56
CA LYS A 357 -6.62 -25.29 -1.33
C LYS A 357 -8.01 -25.00 -0.76
N LEU A 358 -8.15 -24.89 0.56
CA LEU A 358 -9.41 -24.51 1.21
C LEU A 358 -9.69 -23.01 1.00
N ILE A 359 -8.64 -22.18 1.07
CA ILE A 359 -8.70 -20.76 0.71
C ILE A 359 -9.22 -20.60 -0.72
N GLU A 360 -8.64 -21.34 -1.67
CA GLU A 360 -9.09 -21.28 -3.07
C GLU A 360 -10.55 -21.74 -3.24
N VAL A 361 -10.98 -22.79 -2.54
CA VAL A 361 -12.38 -23.24 -2.59
C VAL A 361 -13.33 -22.20 -2.00
N ARG A 362 -12.96 -21.51 -0.91
CA ARG A 362 -13.74 -20.41 -0.34
C ARG A 362 -13.85 -19.23 -1.31
N ARG A 363 -12.77 -18.93 -2.03
CA ARG A 363 -12.76 -17.91 -3.10
C ARG A 363 -13.70 -18.28 -4.24
N LEU A 364 -13.64 -19.53 -4.74
CA LEU A 364 -14.55 -20.03 -5.77
C LEU A 364 -16.02 -19.96 -5.32
N ALA A 365 -16.31 -20.33 -4.07
CA ALA A 365 -17.65 -20.23 -3.50
C ALA A 365 -18.16 -18.78 -3.44
N ALA A 366 -17.30 -17.81 -3.14
CA ALA A 366 -17.64 -16.38 -3.18
C ALA A 366 -17.95 -15.88 -4.60
N GLN A 367 -17.41 -16.54 -5.63
CA GLN A 367 -17.71 -16.29 -7.05
C GLN A 367 -18.93 -17.07 -7.56
N GLY A 368 -19.65 -17.77 -6.67
CA GLY A 368 -20.80 -18.60 -7.04
C GLY A 368 -20.42 -19.96 -7.63
N ILE A 369 -19.13 -20.32 -7.67
CA ILE A 369 -18.65 -21.61 -8.15
C ILE A 369 -18.73 -22.62 -7.00
N LYS A 370 -19.62 -23.60 -7.14
CA LYS A 370 -19.85 -24.61 -6.11
C LYS A 370 -18.82 -25.73 -6.18
N VAL A 371 -18.00 -25.85 -5.14
CA VAL A 371 -17.11 -27.01 -4.92
C VAL A 371 -17.60 -27.78 -3.69
N THR A 372 -17.85 -29.07 -3.86
CA THR A 372 -18.33 -29.93 -2.78
C THR A 372 -17.16 -30.37 -1.91
N VAL A 373 -17.14 -29.99 -0.63
CA VAL A 373 -16.12 -30.48 0.31
C VAL A 373 -16.62 -31.75 0.97
N ILE A 374 -15.84 -32.84 0.89
CA ILE A 374 -16.15 -34.12 1.53
C ILE A 374 -15.03 -34.55 2.47
N GLY A 375 -15.37 -35.25 3.55
CA GLY A 375 -14.39 -35.84 4.46
C GLY A 375 -13.78 -37.13 3.90
N GLU A 376 -12.61 -37.51 4.42
CA GLU A 376 -11.89 -38.71 3.99
C GLU A 376 -12.71 -40.00 4.14
N ARG A 377 -13.51 -40.15 5.21
CA ARG A 377 -14.38 -41.32 5.41
C ARG A 377 -15.38 -41.50 4.27
N GLN A 378 -15.98 -40.41 3.81
CA GLN A 378 -16.93 -40.45 2.69
C GLN A 378 -16.22 -40.74 1.38
N PHE A 379 -15.05 -40.13 1.15
CA PHE A 379 -14.24 -40.40 -0.03
C PHE A 379 -13.94 -41.90 -0.20
N TRP A 380 -13.49 -42.58 0.87
CA TRP A 380 -13.17 -44.01 0.79
C TRP A 380 -14.40 -44.90 0.55
N LYS A 381 -15.58 -44.52 1.07
CA LYS A 381 -16.83 -45.22 0.76
C LYS A 381 -17.17 -45.12 -0.73
N LEU A 382 -17.06 -43.93 -1.32
CA LEU A 382 -17.36 -43.70 -2.73
C LEU A 382 -16.32 -44.34 -3.66
N ALA A 383 -15.05 -44.37 -3.25
CA ALA A 383 -14.00 -45.01 -4.02
C ALA A 383 -14.08 -46.55 -4.03
N ALA A 384 -14.74 -47.13 -3.00
CA ALA A 384 -14.96 -48.57 -2.88
C ALA A 384 -16.27 -49.05 -3.52
N ALA A 385 -17.22 -48.14 -3.79
CA ALA A 385 -18.47 -48.48 -4.46
C ALA A 385 -18.16 -49.05 -5.87
N LYS A 386 -18.53 -50.31 -6.10
CA LYS A 386 -18.38 -50.98 -7.40
C LYS A 386 -19.26 -50.28 -8.44
N LYS A 387 -18.75 -50.23 -9.68
CA LYS A 387 -19.38 -49.62 -10.86
C LYS A 387 -20.79 -50.14 -11.11
#